data_AF-A0A7J8UMJ7-F1
#
_entry.id   AF-A0A7J8UMJ7-F1
#
_cell.length_a   1.000
_cell.length_b   1.000
_cell.length_c   1.000
_cell.angle_alpha   90.00
_cell.angle_beta   90.00
_cell.angle_gamma   90.00
#
_symmetry.space_group_name_H-M   'P 1'
#
loop_
_entity.id
_entity.type
_entity.pdbx_description
1 polymer ?
#
loop_
_entity_poly.entity_id
_entity_poly.type
_entity_poly.pdbx_seq_one_letter_code
_entity_poly.pdbx_strand_id
1 'polypeptide(L)'
;LIYIFQWIILISSFLFFLLQSSVSEPQVTYLSISTPFLSQGVFLSYGLSPFTLKMVRQISTDVLHIVEPANDGYQLTLRLDFSKLPHNKESLKIITEVSSVQAVILSSQLKEMLQNVNSWDSSQGMYKPIKLIYHPKEPFYVIRQPQKIVAVFPMRFKDNSDVIIATSFFQELMDVVSLKKWAKVPPCNWSPIPPLELRGESFEDLSTNGGFVSFG
;
A
#
# COMPACT_ATOMS: atom_id res chain seq x y z
N LEU A 1 -0.03 -8.12 -8.26
CA LEU A 1 -0.64 -7.65 -6.99
C LEU A 1 0.25 -7.85 -5.77
N ILE A 2 0.64 -9.08 -5.42
CA ILE A 2 1.49 -9.39 -4.22
C ILE A 2 2.79 -8.57 -4.21
N TYR A 3 3.49 -8.46 -5.33
CA TYR A 3 4.72 -7.67 -5.42
C TYR A 3 4.48 -6.15 -5.30
N ILE A 4 3.40 -5.63 -5.90
CA ILE A 4 2.98 -4.23 -5.74
C ILE A 4 2.67 -3.93 -4.27
N PHE A 5 2.07 -4.89 -3.54
CA PHE A 5 1.83 -4.77 -2.10
C PHE A 5 3.13 -4.69 -1.30
N GLN A 6 4.10 -5.56 -1.56
CA GLN A 6 5.38 -5.55 -0.86
C GLN A 6 6.09 -4.19 -1.01
N TRP A 7 6.04 -3.60 -2.22
CA TRP A 7 6.61 -2.27 -2.48
C TRP A 7 5.83 -1.14 -1.80
N ILE A 8 4.49 -1.12 -1.86
CA ILE A 8 3.68 -0.10 -1.17
C ILE A 8 3.94 -0.12 0.36
N ILE A 9 4.09 -1.31 0.94
CA ILE A 9 4.40 -1.47 2.38
C ILE A 9 5.79 -0.90 2.71
N LEU A 10 6.79 -1.08 1.85
CA LEU A 10 8.14 -0.57 2.03
C LEU A 10 8.25 0.96 1.92
N ILE A 11 7.36 1.62 1.17
CA ILE A 11 7.48 3.07 0.87
C ILE A 11 6.54 3.94 1.74
N SER A 12 5.61 3.33 2.49
CA SER A 12 4.67 4.06 3.37
C SER A 12 5.38 4.71 4.59
N SER A 13 6.02 5.86 4.38
CA SER A 13 6.75 6.63 5.40
C SER A 13 5.86 7.55 6.26
N PHE A 14 4.53 7.55 6.03
CA PHE A 14 3.57 8.47 6.67
C PHE A 14 2.59 7.76 7.59
N LEU A 15 3.03 6.66 8.20
CA LEU A 15 2.23 5.94 9.18
C LEU A 15 2.58 6.38 10.59
N PHE A 16 1.57 6.70 11.38
CA PHE A 16 1.73 7.01 12.80
C PHE A 16 1.16 5.87 13.64
N PHE A 17 2.03 5.28 14.46
CA PHE A 17 1.67 4.30 15.46
C PHE A 17 1.79 4.92 16.86
N LEU A 18 0.78 4.71 17.68
CA LEU A 18 0.86 4.98 19.11
C LEU A 18 0.66 3.67 19.87
N LEU A 19 1.70 3.24 20.57
CA LEU A 19 1.66 2.14 21.52
C LEU A 19 1.45 2.69 22.93
N GLN A 20 0.38 2.26 23.59
CA GLN A 20 0.08 2.61 24.97
C GLN A 20 -0.12 1.33 25.78
N SER A 21 0.58 1.21 26.90
CA SER A 21 0.34 0.17 27.90
C SER A 21 -0.04 0.82 29.22
N SER A 22 -0.91 0.16 29.98
CA SER A 22 -1.31 0.62 31.31
C SER A 22 -0.50 -0.11 32.37
N VAL A 23 -0.06 0.61 33.40
CA VAL A 23 0.61 0.02 34.56
C VAL A 23 -0.34 -0.93 35.32
N SER A 24 -1.65 -0.70 35.22
CA SER A 24 -2.67 -1.53 35.85
C SER A 24 -2.95 -2.84 35.10
N GLU A 25 -2.67 -2.90 33.79
CA GLU A 25 -2.89 -4.08 32.94
C GLU A 25 -1.67 -4.31 32.03
N PRO A 26 -0.54 -4.80 32.58
CA PRO A 26 0.72 -4.92 31.83
C PRO A 26 0.65 -5.95 30.68
N GLN A 27 -0.32 -6.85 30.72
CA GLN A 27 -0.55 -7.84 29.67
C GLN A 27 -1.36 -7.28 28.48
N VAL A 28 -1.87 -6.05 28.59
CA VAL A 28 -2.71 -5.42 27.60
C VAL A 28 -2.00 -4.22 27.02
N THR A 29 -1.94 -4.15 25.70
CA THR A 29 -1.36 -3.01 24.98
C THR A 29 -2.33 -2.52 23.93
N TYR A 30 -2.46 -1.20 23.84
CA TYR A 30 -3.26 -0.53 22.84
C TYR A 30 -2.36 -0.05 21.71
N LEU A 31 -2.72 -0.40 20.48
CA LEU A 31 -2.06 0.05 19.26
C LEU A 31 -3.05 0.92 18.49
N SER A 32 -2.83 2.22 18.47
CA SER A 32 -3.60 3.15 17.65
C SER A 32 -2.84 3.47 16.38
N ILE A 33 -3.54 3.40 15.24
CA ILE A 33 -2.97 3.50 13.90
C ILE A 33 -3.63 4.67 13.18
N SER A 34 -2.78 5.56 12.66
CA SER A 34 -3.20 6.56 11.69
C SER A 34 -2.50 6.32 10.36
N THR A 35 -3.30 6.11 9.31
CA THR A 35 -2.84 5.77 7.95
C THR A 35 -3.48 6.70 6.91
N PRO A 36 -2.73 7.15 5.88
CA PRO A 36 -3.34 7.82 4.75
C PRO A 36 -4.32 6.88 4.03
N PHE A 37 -5.42 7.43 3.53
CA PHE A 37 -6.28 6.72 2.59
C PHE A 37 -5.63 6.69 1.22
N LEU A 38 -5.54 5.50 0.62
CA LEU A 38 -4.86 5.34 -0.65
C LEU A 38 -5.49 6.20 -1.78
N SER A 39 -6.80 6.46 -1.80
CA SER A 39 -7.46 7.20 -2.89
C SER A 39 -8.23 8.43 -2.42
N GLN A 40 -8.20 9.53 -3.20
CA GLN A 40 -8.94 10.78 -2.95
C GLN A 40 -10.41 10.76 -3.44
N GLY A 41 -10.87 9.70 -4.11
CA GLY A 41 -12.18 9.64 -4.76
C GLY A 41 -13.23 8.89 -3.96
N VAL A 42 -14.21 9.63 -3.43
CA VAL A 42 -15.55 9.20 -2.97
C VAL A 42 -15.59 8.29 -1.72
N PHE A 43 -16.01 8.92 -0.61
CA PHE A 43 -16.54 8.34 0.63
C PHE A 43 -15.63 7.46 1.49
N LEU A 44 -14.99 8.05 2.49
CA LEU A 44 -14.91 7.46 3.84
C LEU A 44 -15.06 8.57 4.89
N SER A 45 -16.28 8.70 5.40
CA SER A 45 -16.59 9.34 6.67
C SER A 45 -15.70 8.76 7.77
N TYR A 46 -14.74 9.54 8.26
CA TYR A 46 -14.00 9.35 9.53
C TYR A 46 -13.50 7.93 9.93
N GLY A 47 -13.28 7.00 9.00
CA GLY A 47 -12.85 5.64 9.38
C GLY A 47 -12.50 4.71 8.21
N LEU A 48 -11.96 3.53 8.56
CA LEU A 48 -11.66 2.45 7.61
C LEU A 48 -12.95 1.81 7.07
N SER A 49 -12.91 1.27 5.85
CA SER A 49 -14.06 0.57 5.26
C SER A 49 -14.47 -0.67 6.08
N PRO A 50 -15.75 -1.08 6.04
CA PRO A 50 -16.21 -2.31 6.70
C PRO A 50 -15.45 -3.56 6.25
N PHE A 51 -15.03 -3.62 4.98
CA PHE A 51 -14.22 -4.72 4.46
C PHE A 51 -12.83 -4.73 5.09
N THR A 52 -12.17 -3.57 5.19
CA THR A 52 -10.85 -3.45 5.84
C THR A 52 -10.93 -3.85 7.32
N LEU A 53 -11.94 -3.37 8.05
CA LEU A 53 -12.16 -3.77 9.44
C LEU A 53 -12.38 -5.28 9.59
N LYS A 54 -13.14 -5.89 8.67
CA LYS A 54 -13.32 -7.35 8.64
C LYS A 54 -11.99 -8.08 8.43
N MET A 55 -11.14 -7.62 7.52
CA MET A 55 -9.83 -8.24 7.28
C MET A 55 -8.92 -8.11 8.51
N VAL A 56 -8.92 -6.96 9.18
CA VAL A 56 -8.15 -6.76 10.42
C VAL A 56 -8.66 -7.63 11.56
N ARG A 57 -9.98 -7.79 11.73
CA ARG A 57 -10.56 -8.69 12.75
C ARG A 57 -10.18 -10.16 12.56
N GLN A 58 -9.82 -10.57 11.35
CA GLN A 58 -9.39 -11.93 11.06
C GLN A 58 -7.93 -12.19 11.44
N ILE A 59 -7.17 -11.15 11.80
CA ILE A 59 -5.81 -11.28 12.29
C ILE A 59 -5.87 -11.74 13.75
N SER A 60 -5.42 -12.97 14.00
CA SER A 60 -5.22 -13.54 15.34
C SER A 60 -6.35 -13.19 16.34
N THR A 61 -7.56 -13.67 16.07
CA THR A 61 -8.82 -13.33 16.76
C THR A 61 -8.79 -13.41 18.29
N ASP A 62 -7.91 -14.23 18.84
CA ASP A 62 -7.80 -14.42 20.28
C ASP A 62 -7.03 -13.28 20.95
N VAL A 63 -5.98 -12.77 20.31
CA VAL A 63 -5.04 -11.78 20.87
C VAL A 63 -5.41 -10.35 20.48
N LEU A 64 -6.00 -10.16 19.30
CA LEU A 64 -6.25 -8.84 18.73
C LEU A 64 -7.74 -8.54 18.67
N HIS A 65 -8.12 -7.41 19.25
CA HIS A 65 -9.50 -6.91 19.24
C HIS A 65 -9.54 -5.46 18.78
N ILE A 66 -10.50 -5.11 17.92
CA ILE A 66 -10.74 -3.72 17.53
C ILE A 66 -11.52 -3.03 18.65
N VAL A 67 -11.05 -1.86 19.06
CA VAL A 67 -11.72 -0.99 20.04
C VAL A 67 -12.56 0.04 19.29
N GLU A 68 -13.84 0.16 19.65
CA GLU A 68 -14.77 1.14 19.08
C GLU A 68 -15.36 2.02 20.21
N PRO A 69 -15.35 3.36 20.07
CA PRO A 69 -14.72 4.14 19.01
C PRO A 69 -13.18 4.09 19.07
N ALA A 70 -12.51 4.43 17.96
CA ALA A 70 -11.06 4.61 17.95
C ALA A 70 -10.64 5.79 18.84
N ASN A 71 -9.40 5.78 19.33
CA ASN A 71 -8.85 6.89 20.09
C ASN A 71 -8.81 8.17 19.26
N ASP A 72 -8.99 9.31 19.93
CA ASP A 72 -9.00 10.63 19.28
C ASP A 72 -7.75 10.84 18.41
N GLY A 73 -7.97 11.21 17.14
CA GLY A 73 -6.91 11.43 16.16
C GLY A 73 -6.46 10.18 15.40
N TYR A 74 -7.04 9.00 15.65
CA TYR A 74 -6.68 7.75 14.98
C TYR A 74 -7.87 7.16 14.21
N GLN A 75 -7.61 6.44 13.12
CA GLN A 75 -8.67 5.76 12.35
C GLN A 75 -8.93 4.33 12.86
N LEU A 76 -8.02 3.77 13.65
CA LEU A 76 -8.14 2.42 14.20
C LEU A 76 -7.39 2.33 15.54
N THR A 77 -8.04 1.76 16.55
CA THR A 77 -7.40 1.37 17.81
C THR A 77 -7.59 -0.12 18.04
N LEU A 78 -6.50 -0.81 18.35
CA LEU A 78 -6.44 -2.24 18.59
C LEU A 78 -6.05 -2.47 20.05
N ARG A 79 -6.74 -3.41 20.71
CA ARG A 79 -6.35 -3.98 22.00
C ARG A 79 -5.65 -5.30 21.74
N LEU A 80 -4.40 -5.38 22.14
CA LEU A 80 -3.56 -6.58 22.11
C LEU A 80 -3.51 -7.17 23.52
N ASP A 81 -3.92 -8.43 23.66
CA ASP A 81 -3.94 -9.15 24.93
C ASP A 81 -2.88 -10.25 24.94
N PHE A 82 -1.71 -9.93 25.48
CA PHE A 82 -0.57 -10.85 25.52
C PHE A 82 -0.76 -12.01 26.49
N SER A 83 -1.74 -11.95 27.41
CA SER A 83 -2.08 -13.08 28.29
C SER A 83 -2.59 -14.30 27.52
N LYS A 84 -3.13 -14.07 26.31
CA LYS A 84 -3.64 -15.10 25.41
C LYS A 84 -2.59 -15.61 24.42
N LEU A 85 -1.36 -15.10 24.48
CA LEU A 85 -0.29 -15.54 23.60
C LEU A 85 0.25 -16.89 24.08
N PRO A 86 0.31 -17.93 23.23
CA PRO A 86 0.85 -19.23 23.62
C PRO A 86 2.36 -19.15 23.81
N HIS A 87 2.91 -19.84 24.83
CA HIS A 87 4.35 -19.83 25.13
C HIS A 87 5.20 -20.78 24.25
N ASN A 88 4.70 -21.16 23.08
CA ASN A 88 5.35 -22.09 22.14
C ASN A 88 5.76 -21.37 20.84
N LYS A 89 6.17 -22.12 19.81
CA LYS A 89 6.53 -21.57 18.49
C LYS A 89 5.38 -20.83 17.77
N GLU A 90 4.14 -20.98 18.22
CA GLU A 90 2.97 -20.30 17.67
C GLU A 90 2.94 -18.81 18.08
N SER A 91 3.62 -18.43 19.17
CA SER A 91 3.82 -17.02 19.54
C SER A 91 4.42 -16.20 18.40
N LEU A 92 5.47 -16.71 17.76
CA LEU A 92 6.15 -16.03 16.65
C LEU A 92 5.21 -15.87 15.45
N LYS A 93 4.35 -16.85 15.19
CA LYS A 93 3.37 -16.78 14.12
C LYS A 93 2.35 -15.68 14.40
N ILE A 94 1.82 -15.61 15.63
CA ILE A 94 0.86 -14.57 16.04
C ILE A 94 1.51 -13.18 16.01
N ILE A 95 2.73 -13.03 16.51
CA ILE A 95 3.47 -11.76 16.46
C ILE A 95 3.65 -11.32 15.00
N THR A 96 3.97 -12.26 14.10
CA THR A 96 4.11 -11.98 12.66
C THR A 96 2.78 -11.56 12.05
N GLU A 97 1.68 -12.24 12.38
CA GLU A 97 0.33 -11.89 11.94
C GLU A 97 -0.08 -10.50 12.42
N VAL A 98 0.11 -10.18 13.71
CA VAL A 98 -0.16 -8.86 14.29
C VAL A 98 0.72 -7.79 13.64
N SER A 99 1.98 -8.09 13.36
CA SER A 99 2.89 -7.15 12.66
C SER A 99 2.46 -6.88 11.21
N SER A 100 1.60 -7.73 10.64
CA SER A 100 1.08 -7.57 9.28
C SER A 100 -0.16 -6.67 9.18
N VAL A 101 -0.70 -6.16 10.30
CA VAL A 101 -1.91 -5.31 10.32
C VAL A 101 -1.85 -4.17 9.30
N GLN A 102 -0.72 -3.47 9.20
CA GLN A 102 -0.56 -2.39 8.23
C GLN A 102 -0.66 -2.89 6.78
N ALA A 103 0.02 -4.00 6.48
CA ALA A 103 -0.04 -4.64 5.17
C ALA A 103 -1.47 -5.06 4.83
N VAL A 104 -2.22 -5.58 5.81
CA VAL A 104 -3.63 -5.96 5.65
C VAL A 104 -4.49 -4.73 5.35
N ILE A 105 -4.32 -3.62 6.08
CA ILE A 105 -5.08 -2.38 5.84
C ILE A 105 -4.84 -1.81 4.44
N LEU A 106 -3.58 -1.67 4.03
CA LEU A 106 -3.25 -1.13 2.71
C LEU A 106 -3.71 -2.08 1.60
N SER A 107 -3.57 -3.39 1.81
CA SER A 107 -3.97 -4.37 0.80
C SER A 107 -5.47 -4.52 0.65
N SER A 108 -6.24 -4.38 1.72
CA SER A 108 -7.69 -4.38 1.66
C SER A 108 -8.23 -3.13 0.95
N GLN A 109 -7.68 -1.95 1.25
CA GLN A 109 -8.04 -0.71 0.56
C GLN A 109 -7.78 -0.79 -0.95
N LEU A 110 -6.60 -1.28 -1.35
CA LEU A 110 -6.28 -1.45 -2.77
C LEU A 110 -7.20 -2.48 -3.43
N LYS A 111 -7.52 -3.59 -2.73
CA LYS A 111 -8.40 -4.63 -3.24
C LYS A 111 -9.81 -4.12 -3.49
N GLU A 112 -10.38 -3.37 -2.55
CA GLU A 112 -11.70 -2.74 -2.70
C GLU A 112 -11.71 -1.76 -3.87
N MET A 113 -10.71 -0.89 -3.95
CA MET A 113 -10.59 0.07 -5.05
C MET A 113 -10.54 -0.65 -6.39
N LEU A 114 -9.67 -1.65 -6.52
CA LEU A 114 -9.57 -2.44 -7.75
C LEU A 114 -10.88 -3.13 -8.11
N GLN A 115 -11.61 -3.68 -7.14
CA GLN A 115 -12.91 -4.32 -7.37
C GLN A 115 -13.97 -3.31 -7.85
N ASN A 116 -14.00 -2.11 -7.28
CA ASN A 116 -14.97 -1.06 -7.62
C ASN A 116 -14.74 -0.45 -9.02
N VAL A 117 -13.49 -0.47 -9.51
CA VAL A 117 -13.11 0.07 -10.83
C VAL A 117 -13.67 -0.74 -12.00
N ASN A 118 -14.18 -1.96 -11.78
CA ASN A 118 -14.92 -2.71 -12.79
C ASN A 118 -16.15 -1.98 -13.36
N SER A 119 -16.60 -0.91 -12.70
CA SER A 119 -17.75 -0.10 -13.11
C SER A 119 -17.40 1.19 -13.86
N TRP A 120 -16.11 1.54 -13.99
CA TRP A 120 -15.72 2.80 -14.65
C TRP A 120 -15.66 2.60 -16.17
N ASP A 121 -16.64 3.20 -16.85
CA ASP A 121 -16.92 3.10 -18.28
C ASP A 121 -15.69 3.12 -19.20
N SER A 122 -15.65 2.16 -20.12
CA SER A 122 -14.65 2.01 -21.19
C SER A 122 -14.88 2.98 -22.37
N SER A 123 -15.55 4.11 -22.15
CA SER A 123 -16.19 4.89 -23.21
C SER A 123 -15.25 5.72 -24.10
N GLN A 124 -13.93 5.70 -23.88
CA GLN A 124 -12.97 6.55 -24.62
C GLN A 124 -11.70 5.81 -25.10
N GLY A 125 -11.60 4.49 -24.93
CA GLY A 125 -10.39 3.73 -25.33
C GLY A 125 -9.11 4.03 -24.52
N MET A 126 -9.14 5.01 -23.61
CA MET A 126 -8.13 5.24 -22.59
C MET A 126 -8.61 4.70 -21.23
N TYR A 127 -7.80 3.85 -20.61
CA TYR A 127 -8.04 3.38 -19.25
C TYR A 127 -7.75 4.52 -18.28
N LYS A 128 -8.75 4.94 -17.50
CA LYS A 128 -8.57 6.02 -16.53
C LYS A 128 -7.59 5.57 -15.43
N PRO A 129 -6.45 6.25 -15.22
CA PRO A 129 -5.55 5.95 -14.13
C PRO A 129 -6.21 6.31 -12.80
N ILE A 130 -5.90 5.55 -11.76
CA ILE A 130 -6.33 5.82 -10.41
C ILE A 130 -5.13 6.30 -9.63
N LYS A 131 -5.16 7.57 -9.22
CA LYS A 131 -4.12 8.18 -8.40
C LYS A 131 -4.21 7.64 -6.98
N LEU A 132 -3.10 7.08 -6.51
CA LEU A 132 -2.91 6.57 -5.16
C LEU A 132 -1.86 7.39 -4.41
N ILE A 133 -2.21 7.86 -3.22
CA ILE A 133 -1.36 8.75 -2.42
C ILE A 133 -1.00 8.03 -1.12
N TYR A 134 0.23 7.49 -1.05
CA TYR A 134 0.84 7.03 0.20
C TYR A 134 1.77 8.09 0.82
N HIS A 135 2.24 9.03 -0.01
CA HIS A 135 3.07 10.17 0.38
C HIS A 135 2.57 11.40 -0.39
N PRO A 136 2.40 12.58 0.24
CA PRO A 136 1.82 13.77 -0.41
C PRO A 136 2.51 14.19 -1.71
N LYS A 137 3.83 13.99 -1.80
CA LYS A 137 4.67 14.30 -2.96
C LYS A 137 5.05 13.10 -3.82
N GLU A 138 4.58 11.90 -3.50
CA GLU A 138 4.94 10.68 -4.23
C GLU A 138 3.68 9.84 -4.47
N PRO A 139 2.74 10.33 -5.30
CA PRO A 139 1.65 9.49 -5.75
C PRO A 139 2.19 8.38 -6.66
N PHE A 140 1.44 7.29 -6.75
CA PHE A 140 1.59 6.32 -7.81
C PHE A 140 0.22 6.07 -8.45
N TYR A 141 0.21 5.48 -9.64
CA TYR A 141 -0.99 5.32 -10.43
C TYR A 141 -1.27 3.86 -10.68
N VAL A 142 -2.53 3.47 -10.61
CA VAL A 142 -2.96 2.13 -10.98
C VAL A 142 -3.91 2.22 -12.16
N ILE A 143 -3.54 1.52 -13.24
CA ILE A 143 -4.28 1.48 -14.50
C ILE A 143 -4.79 0.05 -14.68
N ARG A 144 -6.11 -0.10 -14.71
CA ARG A 144 -6.75 -1.39 -14.95
C ARG A 144 -7.03 -1.57 -16.44
N GLN A 145 -6.43 -2.59 -17.04
CA GLN A 145 -6.70 -3.04 -18.40
C GLN A 145 -7.47 -4.38 -18.36
N PRO A 146 -8.12 -4.83 -19.46
CA PRO A 146 -8.96 -6.03 -19.45
C PRO A 146 -8.23 -7.30 -19.02
N GLN A 147 -6.92 -7.38 -19.28
CA GLN A 147 -6.11 -8.57 -19.07
C GLN A 147 -4.98 -8.37 -18.03
N LYS A 148 -4.73 -7.14 -17.59
CA LYS A 148 -3.63 -6.83 -16.65
C LYS A 148 -3.90 -5.56 -15.84
N ILE A 149 -3.20 -5.43 -14.71
CA ILE A 149 -3.22 -4.23 -13.88
C ILE A 149 -1.81 -3.68 -13.86
N VAL A 150 -1.64 -2.45 -14.31
CA VAL A 150 -0.36 -1.77 -14.34
C VAL A 150 -0.28 -0.76 -13.20
N ALA A 151 0.72 -0.86 -12.34
CA ALA A 151 1.06 0.17 -11.38
C ALA A 151 2.24 0.99 -11.92
N VAL A 152 2.11 2.31 -11.93
CA VAL A 152 3.12 3.27 -12.42
C VAL A 152 3.57 4.16 -11.27
N PHE A 153 4.87 4.20 -11.02
CA PHE A 153 5.54 4.95 -9.96
C PHE A 153 6.40 6.05 -10.59
N PRO A 154 6.00 7.32 -10.47
CA PRO A 154 6.87 8.47 -10.72
C PRO A 154 7.97 8.53 -9.65
N MET A 155 9.23 8.32 -10.03
CA MET A 155 10.35 8.15 -9.09
C MET A 155 11.03 9.48 -8.78
N ARG A 156 10.85 10.01 -7.56
CA ARG A 156 11.50 11.25 -7.14
C ARG A 156 12.64 10.98 -6.17
N PHE A 157 13.82 11.47 -6.49
CA PHE A 157 15.01 11.38 -5.64
C PHE A 157 15.44 12.77 -5.18
N LYS A 158 15.90 12.89 -3.93
CA LYS A 158 16.41 14.17 -3.41
C LYS A 158 17.79 14.49 -3.96
N ASP A 159 18.66 13.47 -4.02
CA ASP A 159 20.05 13.61 -4.40
C ASP A 159 20.29 13.16 -5.85
N ASN A 160 21.09 13.93 -6.58
CA ASN A 160 21.42 13.61 -7.97
C ASN A 160 22.20 12.29 -8.10
N SER A 161 22.97 11.90 -7.07
CA SER A 161 23.63 10.59 -7.04
C SER A 161 22.62 9.45 -7.05
N ASP A 162 21.53 9.59 -6.30
CA ASP A 162 20.48 8.58 -6.20
C ASP A 162 19.74 8.43 -7.51
N VAL A 163 19.55 9.54 -8.26
CA VAL A 163 18.99 9.49 -9.62
C VAL A 163 19.83 8.58 -10.51
N ILE A 164 21.15 8.75 -10.50
CA ILE A 164 22.07 7.97 -11.33
C ILE A 164 22.02 6.49 -10.92
N ILE A 165 22.18 6.21 -9.62
CA ILE A 165 22.18 4.85 -9.08
C ILE A 165 20.85 4.14 -9.37
N ALA A 166 19.72 4.80 -9.08
CA ALA A 166 18.40 4.21 -9.27
C ALA A 166 18.08 3.99 -10.75
N THR A 167 18.45 4.93 -11.63
CA THR A 167 18.23 4.77 -13.08
C THR A 167 18.99 3.56 -13.62
N SER A 168 20.26 3.41 -13.25
CA SER A 168 21.06 2.22 -13.61
C SER A 168 20.43 0.94 -13.07
N PHE A 169 19.98 0.94 -11.81
CA PHE A 169 19.29 -0.20 -11.22
C PHE A 169 18.00 -0.57 -11.96
N PHE A 170 17.17 0.40 -12.33
CA PHE A 170 15.91 0.12 -13.04
C PHE A 170 16.16 -0.41 -14.46
N GLN A 171 17.18 0.10 -15.14
CA GLN A 171 17.60 -0.42 -16.45
C GLN A 171 18.05 -1.88 -16.34
N GLU A 172 18.93 -2.20 -15.40
CA GLU A 172 19.36 -3.58 -15.15
C GLU A 172 18.18 -4.49 -14.76
N LEU A 173 17.26 -4.00 -13.93
CA LEU A 173 16.07 -4.76 -13.52
C LEU A 173 15.18 -5.09 -14.72
N MET A 174 14.96 -4.15 -15.64
CA MET A 174 14.22 -4.41 -16.88
C MET A 174 14.90 -5.50 -17.71
N ASP A 175 16.21 -5.41 -17.89
CA ASP A 175 16.98 -6.37 -18.68
C ASP A 175 16.88 -7.77 -18.08
N VAL A 176 17.01 -7.90 -16.77
CA VAL A 176 16.86 -9.18 -16.06
C VAL A 176 15.44 -9.74 -16.20
N VAL A 177 14.41 -8.92 -15.99
CA VAL A 177 13.00 -9.34 -16.07
C VAL A 177 12.61 -9.72 -17.50
N SER A 178 13.26 -9.16 -18.52
CA SER A 178 13.03 -9.51 -19.93
C SER A 178 13.50 -10.91 -20.31
N LEU A 179 14.37 -11.52 -19.51
CA LEU A 179 14.90 -12.86 -19.77
C LEU A 179 13.80 -13.93 -19.64
N LYS A 180 13.79 -14.90 -20.56
CA LYS A 180 12.83 -16.03 -20.56
C LYS A 180 12.76 -16.79 -19.23
N LYS A 181 13.86 -16.80 -18.47
CA LYS A 181 13.92 -17.39 -17.12
C LYS A 181 12.92 -16.77 -16.14
N TRP A 182 12.57 -15.51 -16.33
CA TRP A 182 11.67 -14.74 -15.48
C TRP A 182 10.31 -14.46 -16.12
N ALA A 183 9.91 -15.20 -17.16
CA ALA A 183 8.63 -14.98 -17.86
C ALA A 183 7.36 -15.07 -16.98
N LYS A 184 7.46 -15.59 -15.75
CA LYS A 184 6.36 -15.66 -14.77
C LYS A 184 6.29 -14.46 -13.82
N VAL A 185 7.28 -13.57 -13.82
CA VAL A 185 7.27 -12.39 -12.96
C VAL A 185 6.48 -11.26 -13.62
N PRO A 186 5.88 -10.35 -12.83
CA PRO A 186 5.26 -9.13 -13.35
C PRO A 186 6.22 -8.40 -14.31
N PRO A 187 5.81 -8.07 -15.55
CA PRO A 187 6.62 -7.23 -16.42
C PRO A 187 6.97 -5.92 -15.72
N CYS A 188 8.26 -5.56 -15.77
CA CYS A 188 8.79 -4.31 -15.25
C CYS A 188 9.29 -3.47 -16.43
N ASN A 189 8.97 -2.19 -16.44
CA ASN A 189 9.46 -1.25 -17.44
C ASN A 189 9.81 0.09 -16.78
N TRP A 190 10.76 0.82 -17.36
CA TRP A 190 11.20 2.14 -16.95
C TRP A 190 11.20 3.06 -18.16
N SER A 191 10.73 4.28 -17.97
CA SER A 191 10.67 5.31 -19.01
C SER A 191 11.08 6.66 -18.42
N PRO A 192 11.88 7.46 -19.15
CA PRO A 192 12.18 8.83 -18.74
C PRO A 192 10.96 9.77 -18.91
N ILE A 193 9.98 9.38 -19.72
CA ILE A 193 8.77 10.19 -20.02
C ILE A 193 7.50 9.55 -19.43
N PRO A 194 6.48 10.36 -19.09
CA PRO A 194 5.22 9.84 -18.57
C PRO A 194 4.54 8.89 -19.58
N PRO A 195 4.03 7.73 -19.14
CA PRO A 195 3.22 6.85 -19.99
C PRO A 195 2.00 7.56 -20.56
N LEU A 196 1.53 7.09 -21.72
CA LEU A 196 0.39 7.69 -22.42
C LEU A 196 -0.89 7.69 -21.58
N GLU A 197 -1.04 6.66 -20.75
CA GLU A 197 -2.17 6.47 -19.83
C GLU A 197 -2.24 7.54 -18.73
N LEU A 198 -1.13 8.20 -18.42
CA LEU A 198 -1.09 9.30 -17.45
C LEU A 198 -1.27 10.68 -18.09
N ARG A 199 -1.53 10.76 -19.40
CA ARG A 199 -1.82 12.04 -20.06
C ARG A 199 -3.07 12.67 -19.43
N GLY A 200 -2.94 13.93 -19.01
CA GLY A 200 -4.01 14.69 -18.37
C GLY A 200 -3.92 14.73 -16.83
N GLU A 201 -3.05 13.93 -16.22
CA GLU A 201 -2.71 14.08 -14.81
C GLU A 201 -1.92 15.37 -14.55
N SER A 202 -1.89 15.82 -13.29
CA SER A 202 -1.28 17.10 -12.95
C SER A 202 0.23 17.12 -13.25
N PHE A 203 0.73 18.26 -13.72
CA PHE A 203 2.16 18.42 -14.02
C PHE A 203 3.04 18.18 -12.79
N GLU A 204 2.59 18.59 -11.61
CA GLU A 204 3.31 18.36 -10.35
C GLU A 204 3.49 16.87 -10.07
N ASP A 205 2.44 16.06 -10.29
CA ASP A 205 2.48 14.62 -10.07
C ASP A 205 3.31 13.87 -11.12
N LEU A 206 3.45 14.42 -12.32
CA LEU A 206 4.25 13.85 -13.41
C LEU A 206 5.67 14.41 -13.48
N SER A 207 5.99 15.47 -12.72
CA SER A 207 7.35 16.01 -12.64
C SER A 207 8.21 15.10 -11.77
N THR A 208 9.19 14.45 -12.41
CA THR A 208 10.05 13.44 -11.81
C THR A 208 11.48 13.58 -12.34
N ASN A 209 12.48 13.32 -11.49
CA ASN A 209 13.89 13.28 -11.89
C ASN A 209 14.42 11.86 -12.09
N GLY A 210 13.72 10.83 -11.60
CA GLY A 210 14.08 9.42 -11.76
C GLY A 210 13.28 8.67 -12.82
N GLY A 211 12.39 9.36 -13.55
CA GLY A 211 11.50 8.77 -14.56
C GLY A 211 10.31 8.03 -13.94
N PHE A 212 9.78 7.06 -14.69
CA PHE A 212 8.56 6.31 -14.39
C PHE A 212 8.85 4.82 -14.42
N VAL A 213 8.60 4.12 -13.32
CA VAL A 213 8.70 2.66 -13.22
C VAL A 213 7.31 2.06 -13.27
N SER A 214 7.09 1.05 -14.09
CA SER A 214 5.79 0.38 -14.21
C SER A 214 5.88 -1.13 -14.01
N PHE A 215 4.92 -1.69 -13.27
CA PHE A 215 4.78 -3.12 -13.01
C PHE A 215 3.40 -3.61 -13.46
N GLY A 216 3.33 -4.66 -14.29
CA GLY A 216 2.09 -5.17 -14.90
C GLY A 216 1.68 -6.58 -14.52
#